data_AF-A0A4Y5SRR0-F1
#
_entry.id   AF-A0A4Y5SRR0-F1
#
_cell.length_a   1.000
_cell.length_b   1.000
_cell.length_c   1.000
_cell.angle_alpha   90.00
_cell.angle_beta   90.00
_cell.angle_gamma   90.00
#
_symmetry.space_group_name_H-M   'P 1'
#
loop_
_entity.id
_entity.type
_entity.pdbx_description
1 polymer ?
#
loop_
_entity_poly.entity_id
_entity_poly.type
_entity_poly.pdbx_seq_one_letter_code
_entity_poly.pdbx_strand_id
1 'polypeptide(L)'
;MTMLIKGNEIDELVAKYCALTGVKNKSEAVRQALAAQIAALAAKESLADRVAAIQRRAAASGILADGRDDKAFMDGMWGED
;
A
#
# COMPACT_ATOMS: atom_id res chain seq x y z
N MET A 1 1.57 -23.37 5.06
CA MET A 1 0.15 -23.22 4.70
C MET A 1 0.03 -23.52 3.21
N THR A 2 -0.64 -24.60 2.82
CA THR A 2 -0.74 -25.00 1.41
C THR A 2 -2.05 -24.45 0.84
N MET A 3 -2.00 -23.32 0.13
CA MET A 3 -3.15 -22.81 -0.62
C MET A 3 -3.23 -23.57 -1.96
N LEU A 4 -4.09 -24.58 -2.02
CA LEU A 4 -4.47 -25.21 -3.29
C LEU A 4 -5.56 -24.35 -3.93
N ILE A 5 -5.17 -23.40 -4.76
CA ILE A 5 -6.13 -22.60 -5.51
C ILE A 5 -6.58 -23.45 -6.72
N LYS A 6 -7.73 -24.11 -6.58
CA LYS A 6 -8.40 -24.81 -7.69
C LYS A 6 -9.45 -23.88 -8.29
N GLY A 7 -9.15 -23.36 -9.48
CA GLY A 7 -10.11 -22.60 -10.28
C GLY A 7 -9.54 -22.25 -11.65
N ASN A 8 -10.32 -22.48 -12.70
CA ASN A 8 -9.98 -22.12 -14.08
C ASN A 8 -9.58 -20.64 -14.22
N GLU A 9 -10.05 -19.80 -13.31
CA GLU A 9 -9.74 -18.36 -13.23
C GLU A 9 -8.23 -18.07 -13.11
N ILE A 10 -7.46 -18.88 -12.36
CA ILE A 10 -6.00 -18.69 -12.29
C ILE A 10 -5.34 -19.07 -13.60
N ASP A 11 -5.77 -20.15 -14.23
CA ASP A 11 -5.22 -20.56 -15.52
C ASP A 11 -5.49 -19.49 -16.59
N GLU A 12 -6.66 -18.84 -16.55
CA GLU A 12 -6.97 -17.69 -17.41
C GLU A 12 -6.08 -16.47 -17.11
N LEU A 13 -5.86 -16.15 -15.84
CA LEU A 13 -4.97 -15.05 -15.43
C LEU A 13 -3.52 -15.32 -15.85
N VAL A 14 -3.04 -16.55 -15.69
CA VAL A 14 -1.71 -16.98 -16.14
C VAL A 14 -1.64 -16.94 -17.65
N ALA A 15 -2.65 -17.40 -18.38
CA ALA A 15 -2.68 -17.31 -19.84
C ALA A 15 -2.62 -15.86 -20.33
N LYS A 16 -3.38 -14.95 -19.70
CA LYS A 16 -3.33 -13.50 -19.99
C LYS A 16 -1.96 -12.91 -19.68
N TYR A 17 -1.39 -13.24 -18.52
CA TYR A 17 -0.06 -12.76 -18.14
C TYR A 17 1.02 -13.28 -19.09
N CYS A 18 0.99 -14.56 -19.45
CA CYS A 18 1.89 -15.16 -20.44
C CYS A 18 1.73 -14.52 -21.82
N ALA A 19 0.51 -14.19 -22.24
CA ALA A 19 0.27 -13.50 -23.51
C ALA A 19 0.85 -12.07 -23.52
N LEU A 20 0.80 -11.37 -22.40
CA LEU A 20 1.34 -10.00 -22.27
C LEU A 20 2.87 -9.96 -22.11
N THR A 21 3.45 -10.96 -21.43
CA THR A 21 4.88 -10.99 -21.07
C THR A 21 5.73 -11.90 -21.95
N GLY A 22 5.11 -12.78 -22.72
CA GLY A 22 5.78 -13.80 -23.53
C GLY A 22 6.32 -15.00 -22.73
N VAL A 23 6.09 -15.04 -21.40
CA VAL A 23 6.51 -16.16 -20.55
C VAL A 23 5.74 -17.43 -20.92
N LYS A 24 6.42 -18.57 -21.05
CA LYS A 24 5.83 -19.84 -21.50
C LYS A 24 5.57 -20.84 -20.38
N ASN A 25 6.11 -20.59 -19.18
CA ASN A 25 5.99 -21.48 -18.03
C ASN A 25 5.04 -20.89 -16.98
N LYS A 26 3.97 -21.62 -16.64
CA LYS A 26 2.96 -21.20 -15.66
C LYS A 26 3.56 -20.87 -14.30
N SER A 27 4.47 -21.70 -13.79
CA SER A 27 5.08 -21.51 -12.48
C SER A 27 5.98 -20.27 -12.45
N GLU A 28 6.62 -19.96 -13.56
CA GLU A 28 7.47 -18.79 -13.70
C GLU A 28 6.65 -17.51 -13.83
N ALA A 29 5.59 -17.54 -14.62
CA ALA A 29 4.63 -16.45 -14.75
C ALA A 29 4.04 -16.04 -13.39
N VAL A 30 3.58 -17.02 -12.61
CA VAL A 30 3.05 -16.77 -11.25
C VAL A 30 4.13 -16.20 -10.33
N ARG A 31 5.36 -16.75 -10.36
CA ARG A 31 6.47 -16.25 -9.54
C ARG A 31 6.82 -14.80 -9.86
N GLN A 32 6.91 -14.46 -11.14
CA GLN A 32 7.22 -13.10 -11.59
C GLN A 32 6.10 -12.12 -11.22
N ALA A 33 4.84 -12.49 -11.44
CA ALA A 33 3.69 -11.66 -11.08
C ALA A 33 3.64 -11.37 -9.57
N LEU A 34 3.84 -12.39 -8.73
CA LEU A 34 3.87 -12.23 -7.28
C LEU A 34 5.07 -11.41 -6.80
N ALA A 35 6.27 -11.65 -7.36
CA ALA A 35 7.45 -10.87 -7.01
C ALA A 35 7.27 -9.38 -7.35
N ALA A 36 6.71 -9.08 -8.52
CA ALA A 36 6.40 -7.71 -8.93
C ALA A 36 5.39 -7.04 -7.98
N GLN A 37 4.33 -7.76 -7.60
CA GLN A 37 3.33 -7.22 -6.68
C GLN A 37 3.88 -7.00 -5.27
N ILE A 38 4.71 -7.93 -4.77
CA ILE A 38 5.39 -7.76 -3.48
C ILE A 38 6.31 -6.55 -3.53
N ALA A 39 7.09 -6.38 -4.60
CA ALA A 39 7.94 -5.21 -4.78
C ALA A 39 7.11 -3.90 -4.84
N ALA A 40 5.97 -3.90 -5.53
CA ALA A 40 5.08 -2.73 -5.60
C ALA A 40 4.49 -2.39 -4.22
N LEU A 41 4.11 -3.40 -3.43
CA LEU A 41 3.61 -3.20 -2.07
C LEU A 41 4.71 -2.76 -1.10
N ALA A 42 5.92 -3.30 -1.25
CA ALA A 42 7.08 -2.91 -0.46
C ALA A 42 7.57 -1.49 -0.79
N ALA A 43 7.45 -1.08 -2.05
CA ALA A 43 7.76 0.27 -2.52
C ALA A 43 6.65 1.29 -2.18
N LYS A 44 5.49 0.82 -1.69
CA LYS A 44 4.42 1.71 -1.26
C LYS A 44 4.90 2.49 -0.04
N GLU A 45 5.09 3.79 -0.23
CA GLU A 45 5.50 4.71 0.82
C GLU A 45 4.61 4.55 2.06
N SER A 46 5.23 4.41 3.22
CA SER A 46 4.49 4.21 4.46
C SER A 46 3.62 5.42 4.77
N LEU A 47 2.57 5.24 5.57
CA LEU A 47 1.78 6.38 6.05
C LEU A 47 2.66 7.39 6.78
N ALA A 48 3.63 6.91 7.56
CA ALA A 48 4.57 7.75 8.29
C ALA A 48 5.41 8.62 7.35
N ASP A 49 5.94 8.04 6.28
CA ASP A 49 6.76 8.78 5.29
C ASP A 49 5.93 9.84 4.56
N ARG A 50 4.70 9.49 4.16
CA ARG A 50 3.75 10.43 3.55
C ARG A 50 3.41 11.58 4.48
N VAL A 51 3.15 11.29 5.74
CA VAL A 51 2.85 12.30 6.78
C VAL A 51 4.08 13.18 7.03
N ALA A 52 5.28 12.59 7.13
CA ALA A 52 6.52 13.32 7.32
C ALA A 52 6.82 14.28 6.15
N ALA A 53 6.50 13.90 4.91
CA ALA A 53 6.61 14.81 3.76
C ALA A 53 5.69 16.04 3.91
N ILE A 54 4.46 15.86 4.37
CA ILE A 54 3.51 16.96 4.61
C ILE A 54 3.97 17.83 5.79
N GLN A 55 4.36 17.20 6.91
CA GLN A 55 4.87 17.90 8.09
C GLN A 55 6.11 18.74 7.77
N ARG A 56 7.03 18.24 6.94
CA ARG A 56 8.18 19.03 6.47
C ARG A 56 7.77 20.27 5.68
N ARG A 57 6.74 20.16 4.83
CA ARG A 57 6.21 21.31 4.08
C ARG A 57 5.55 22.33 5.00
N ALA A 58 4.77 21.86 5.98
CA ALA A 58 4.16 22.71 7.01
C ALA A 58 5.24 23.45 7.83
N ALA A 59 6.26 22.72 8.29
CA ALA A 59 7.39 23.30 9.02
C ALA A 59 8.16 24.34 8.21
N ALA A 60 8.39 24.10 6.90
CA ALA A 60 9.00 25.07 6.01
C ALA A 60 8.16 26.36 5.83
N SER A 61 6.83 26.27 5.99
CA SER A 61 5.93 27.43 6.03
C SER A 61 5.79 28.07 7.42
N GLY A 62 6.55 27.60 8.41
CA GLY A 62 6.50 28.12 9.79
C GLY A 62 5.42 27.50 10.68
N ILE A 63 4.66 26.53 10.17
CA ILE A 63 3.69 25.76 10.95
C ILE A 63 4.44 24.64 11.66
N LEU A 64 4.61 24.79 12.97
CA LEU A 64 5.26 23.80 13.83
C LEU A 64 4.26 23.30 14.88
N ALA A 65 4.40 22.04 15.27
CA ALA A 65 3.70 21.55 16.45
C ALA A 65 4.21 22.31 17.67
N ASP A 66 3.29 22.86 18.46
CA ASP A 66 3.60 23.55 19.71
C ASP A 66 3.74 22.59 20.91
N GLY A 67 3.60 21.29 20.66
CA GLY A 67 3.72 20.22 21.64
C GLY A 67 2.53 20.09 22.59
N ARG A 68 1.44 20.84 22.37
CA ARG A 68 0.23 20.72 23.17
C ARG A 68 -0.56 19.48 22.76
N ASP A 69 -1.11 18.80 23.77
CA ASP A 69 -2.09 17.75 23.55
C ASP A 69 -3.47 18.40 23.41
N ASP A 70 -3.90 18.59 22.16
CA ASP A 70 -5.17 19.23 21.84
C ASP A 70 -6.37 18.29 22.01
N LYS A 71 -6.19 17.09 22.57
CA LYS A 71 -7.26 16.10 22.74
C LYS A 71 -8.48 16.66 23.46
N ALA A 72 -8.28 17.29 24.62
CA ALA A 72 -9.40 17.84 25.40
C ALA A 72 -10.16 18.95 24.65
N PHE A 73 -9.45 19.73 23.83
CA PHE A 73 -10.04 20.75 22.99
C PHE A 73 -10.85 20.14 21.84
N MET A 74 -10.30 19.14 21.15
CA MET A 74 -10.97 18.45 20.04
C MET A 74 -12.17 17.63 20.49
N ASP A 75 -12.07 16.95 21.64
CA ASP A 75 -13.18 16.20 22.24
C ASP A 75 -14.35 17.16 22.56
N GLY A 76 -14.08 18.37 23.08
CA GLY A 76 -15.09 19.40 23.30
C GLY A 76 -15.73 19.97 22.02
N MET A 77 -15.03 19.92 20.88
CA MET A 77 -15.59 20.32 19.58
C MET A 77 -16.53 19.26 18.98
N TRP A 78 -16.46 18.01 19.45
CA TRP A 78 -17.30 16.92 18.97
C TRP A 78 -18.67 16.81 19.63
N GLY A 79 -19.01 17.73 20.54
CA GLY A 79 -20.37 17.96 20.99
C GLY A 79 -21.01 16.77 21.70
N GLU A 80 -20.31 16.21 22.69
CA GLU A 80 -20.94 15.33 23.69
C GLU A 80 -21.29 16.16 24.95
N ASP A 81 -22.32 17.00 24.80
CA ASP A 81 -23.24 17.42 25.87
C ASP A 81 -24.68 17.18 25.38
#